data_AF-A0A1I7SGU3-F1
#
_entry.id   AF-A0A1I7SGU3-F1
#
_cell.length_a   1.000
_cell.length_b   1.000
_cell.length_c   1.000
_cell.angle_alpha   90.00
_cell.angle_beta   90.00
_cell.angle_gamma   90.00
#
_symmetry.space_group_name_H-M   'P 1'
#
loop_
_entity.id
_entity.type
_entity.pdbx_description
1 polymer ?
#
loop_
_entity_poly.entity_id
_entity_poly.type
_entity_poly.pdbx_seq_one_letter_code
_entity_poly.pdbx_strand_id
1 'polypeptide(L)'
;MDRLEDFDKWNPYIIWIFTSMTFTWCITAAPMMMTAFIVGQVCPPDANCTVTPGTLMEEFNLTGDKSHLAGIATSMYLFGNMVGACTVARIADLIGRRPLIIVNVFLLGVIGCISATSSSIYEYIVLRFVQGIFFPVR
;
A
#
# COMPACT_ATOMS: atom_id res chain seq x y z
N MET A 1 36.45 -10.13 -21.01
CA MET A 1 35.28 -10.61 -20.24
C MET A 1 35.59 -10.43 -18.74
N ASP A 2 36.39 -9.42 -18.39
CA ASP A 2 37.23 -9.50 -17.19
C ASP A 2 36.68 -8.63 -16.05
N ARG A 3 35.73 -7.73 -16.35
CA ARG A 3 35.05 -6.90 -15.33
C ARG A 3 33.94 -7.63 -14.56
N LEU A 4 33.62 -8.87 -14.94
CA LEU A 4 32.61 -9.68 -14.26
C LEU A 4 33.21 -10.61 -13.20
N GLU A 5 34.52 -10.83 -13.23
CA GLU A 5 35.25 -11.67 -12.27
C GLU A 5 35.60 -10.93 -10.97
N ASP A 6 35.55 -9.58 -10.97
CA ASP A 6 35.72 -8.73 -9.79
C ASP A 6 34.50 -8.75 -8.84
N PHE A 7 33.35 -9.29 -9.27
CA PHE A 7 32.21 -9.53 -8.39
C PHE A 7 32.39 -10.84 -7.64
N ASP A 8 33.40 -10.89 -6.76
CA ASP A 8 33.51 -11.96 -5.78
C ASP A 8 32.18 -12.08 -5.02
N LYS A 9 31.73 -13.32 -4.80
CA LYS A 9 30.42 -13.66 -4.22
C LYS A 9 30.23 -13.09 -2.81
N TRP A 10 31.33 -12.64 -2.21
CA TRP A 10 31.44 -12.06 -0.88
C TRP A 10 31.49 -10.53 -0.85
N ASN A 11 31.11 -9.83 -1.91
CA ASN A 11 31.08 -8.37 -1.89
C ASN A 11 30.12 -7.86 -0.77
N PRO A 12 30.65 -7.23 0.30
CA PRO A 12 29.85 -6.83 1.46
C PRO A 12 28.77 -5.81 1.10
N TYR A 13 28.97 -5.02 0.04
CA TYR A 13 27.97 -4.08 -0.45
C TYR A 13 26.73 -4.79 -1.01
N ILE A 14 26.90 -5.92 -1.69
CA ILE A 14 25.78 -6.69 -2.24
C ILE A 14 24.96 -7.30 -1.09
N ILE A 15 25.64 -7.89 -0.09
CA ILE A 15 24.99 -8.45 1.10
C ILE A 15 24.24 -7.37 1.90
N TRP A 16 24.82 -6.18 2.02
CA TRP A 16 24.19 -5.05 2.71
C TRP A 16 22.94 -4.52 1.98
N ILE A 17 22.97 -4.50 0.63
CA ILE A 17 21.80 -4.15 -0.18
C ILE A 17 20.68 -5.20 0.01
N PHE A 18 20.99 -6.49 -0.08
CA PHE A 18 19.98 -7.55 0.09
C PHE A 18 19.35 -7.57 1.48
N THR A 19 20.16 -7.39 2.52
CA THR A 19 19.68 -7.35 3.91
C THR A 19 18.84 -6.11 4.17
N SER A 20 19.25 -4.93 3.69
CA SER A 20 18.48 -3.69 3.84
C SER A 20 17.15 -3.71 3.08
N MET A 21 17.10 -4.28 1.87
CA MET A 21 15.83 -4.42 1.12
C MET A 21 14.86 -5.37 1.81
N THR A 22 15.36 -6.49 2.35
CA THR A 22 14.54 -7.47 3.07
C THR A 22 13.97 -6.86 4.35
N PHE A 23 14.82 -6.20 5.13
CA PHE A 23 14.40 -5.55 6.38
C PHE A 23 13.34 -4.47 6.13
N THR A 24 13.55 -3.66 5.09
CA THR A 24 12.59 -2.62 4.69
C THR A 24 11.25 -3.23 4.24
N TRP A 25 11.27 -4.36 3.55
CA TRP A 25 10.05 -5.06 3.16
C TRP A 25 9.31 -5.67 4.36
N CYS A 26 10.01 -6.28 5.30
CA CYS A 26 9.39 -6.82 6.50
C CYS A 26 8.65 -5.75 7.31
N ILE A 27 9.25 -4.57 7.48
CA ILE A 27 8.64 -3.46 8.22
C ILE A 27 7.40 -2.92 7.51
N THR A 28 7.40 -2.88 6.18
CA THR A 28 6.34 -2.20 5.41
C THR A 28 5.24 -3.14 4.91
N ALA A 29 5.54 -4.40 4.61
CA ALA A 29 4.57 -5.35 4.07
C ALA A 29 3.55 -5.80 5.12
N ALA A 30 3.98 -5.98 6.37
CA ALA A 30 3.07 -6.34 7.47
C ALA A 30 1.95 -5.30 7.67
N PRO A 31 2.22 -4.00 7.89
CA PRO A 31 1.16 -3.00 8.04
C PRO A 31 0.34 -2.79 6.76
N MET A 32 0.93 -3.02 5.60
CA MET A 32 0.21 -2.92 4.33
C MET A 32 -0.87 -3.98 4.17
N MET A 33 -0.51 -5.24 4.41
CA MET A 33 -1.44 -6.35 4.23
C MET A 33 -2.43 -6.47 5.38
N MET A 34 -2.12 -5.94 6.57
CA MET A 34 -3.05 -5.90 7.71
C MET A 34 -4.40 -5.27 7.34
N THR A 35 -4.42 -4.23 6.50
CA THR A 35 -5.69 -3.57 6.14
C THR A 35 -6.66 -4.45 5.37
N ALA A 36 -6.19 -5.50 4.68
CA ALA A 36 -7.03 -6.47 3.99
C ALA A 36 -7.62 -7.53 4.95
N PHE A 37 -6.94 -7.81 6.07
CA PHE A 37 -7.33 -8.87 7.01
C PHE A 37 -8.09 -8.33 8.24
N ILE A 38 -8.05 -7.03 8.52
CA ILE A 38 -8.78 -6.37 9.63
C ILE A 38 -10.18 -5.90 9.18
N VAL A 39 -10.76 -6.50 8.14
CA VAL A 39 -12.11 -6.14 7.69
C VAL A 39 -13.18 -6.58 8.72
N GLY A 40 -12.90 -7.55 9.59
CA GLY A 40 -13.86 -8.00 10.62
C GLY A 40 -14.92 -8.95 10.05
N GLN A 41 -15.83 -9.42 10.91
CA GLN A 41 -16.94 -10.30 10.51
C GLN A 41 -17.96 -9.51 9.66
N VAL A 42 -18.34 -10.04 8.51
CA VAL A 42 -19.39 -9.44 7.67
C VAL A 42 -20.75 -9.70 8.29
N CYS A 43 -21.49 -8.63 8.56
CA CYS A 43 -22.83 -8.68 9.13
C CYS A 43 -23.91 -8.79 8.02
N PRO A 44 -24.67 -9.90 7.93
CA PRO A 44 -25.78 -10.01 6.99
C PRO A 44 -26.96 -9.10 7.40
N PRO A 45 -27.84 -8.72 6.45
CA PRO A 45 -28.88 -7.71 6.65
C PRO A 45 -29.96 -8.06 7.69
N ASP A 46 -30.11 -9.34 8.08
CA ASP A 46 -31.20 -9.81 8.95
C ASP A 46 -30.74 -10.37 10.31
N ALA A 47 -29.47 -10.18 10.71
CA ALA A 47 -28.92 -10.68 11.97
C ALA A 47 -28.51 -9.55 12.92
N ASN A 48 -28.83 -9.71 14.21
CA ASN A 48 -28.26 -8.86 15.27
C ASN A 48 -26.81 -9.29 15.50
N CYS A 49 -25.87 -8.56 14.92
CA CYS A 49 -24.44 -8.82 15.01
C CYS A 49 -23.69 -7.53 15.34
N THR A 50 -22.63 -7.67 16.13
CA THR A 50 -21.78 -6.56 16.53
C THR A 50 -20.53 -6.54 15.65
N VAL A 51 -20.26 -5.40 15.02
CA VAL A 51 -19.02 -5.18 14.27
C VAL A 51 -17.81 -5.26 15.19
N THR A 52 -16.69 -5.74 14.66
CA THR A 52 -15.46 -5.87 15.43
C THR A 52 -14.88 -4.48 15.72
N PRO A 53 -14.55 -4.16 16.98
CA PRO A 53 -14.03 -2.85 17.32
C PRO A 53 -12.66 -2.59 16.66
N GLY A 54 -12.44 -1.37 16.18
CA GLY A 54 -11.20 -0.94 15.51
C GLY A 54 -11.09 -1.36 14.05
N THR A 55 -12.21 -1.68 13.40
CA THR A 55 -12.24 -2.06 11.98
C THR A 55 -12.81 -0.95 11.10
N LEU A 56 -12.43 -0.94 9.82
CA LEU A 56 -12.98 -0.01 8.82
C LEU A 56 -14.51 -0.09 8.72
N MET A 57 -15.06 -1.28 8.99
CA MET A 57 -16.50 -1.51 8.94
C MET A 57 -17.24 -0.83 10.09
N GLU A 58 -16.62 -0.72 11.26
CA GLU A 58 -17.18 0.01 12.41
C GLU A 58 -17.13 1.53 12.17
N GLU A 59 -15.95 2.06 11.80
CA GLU A 59 -15.72 3.48 11.56
C GLU A 59 -16.69 4.08 10.53
N PHE A 60 -16.97 3.34 9.44
CA PHE A 60 -17.86 3.79 8.37
C PHE A 60 -19.25 3.15 8.40
N ASN A 61 -19.60 2.41 9.47
CA ASN A 61 -20.86 1.68 9.64
C ASN A 61 -21.28 0.88 8.39
N LEU A 62 -20.38 0.02 7.89
CA LEU A 62 -20.54 -0.75 6.66
C LEU A 62 -21.27 -2.07 6.91
N THR A 63 -22.57 -2.00 7.22
CA THR A 63 -23.40 -3.18 7.54
C THR A 63 -24.27 -3.62 6.35
N GLY A 64 -24.60 -4.92 6.26
CA GLY A 64 -25.50 -5.47 5.25
C GLY A 64 -24.98 -5.26 3.82
N ASP A 65 -25.80 -4.65 2.96
CA ASP A 65 -25.46 -4.37 1.56
C ASP A 65 -24.21 -3.50 1.39
N LYS A 66 -23.83 -2.69 2.38
CA LYS A 66 -22.67 -1.79 2.29
C LYS A 66 -21.34 -2.47 2.67
N SER A 67 -21.38 -3.71 3.17
CA SER A 67 -20.18 -4.44 3.60
C SER A 67 -19.16 -4.66 2.47
N HIS A 68 -19.63 -4.79 1.22
CA HIS A 68 -18.77 -4.99 0.06
C HIS A 68 -17.82 -3.81 -0.22
N LEU A 69 -18.13 -2.61 0.29
CA LEU A 69 -17.32 -1.40 0.09
C LEU A 69 -15.94 -1.51 0.74
N ALA A 70 -15.81 -2.25 1.85
CA ALA A 70 -14.51 -2.52 2.47
C ALA A 70 -13.61 -3.38 1.57
N GLY A 71 -14.20 -4.37 0.89
CA GLY A 71 -13.51 -5.17 -0.12
C GLY A 71 -13.08 -4.32 -1.32
N ILE A 72 -13.97 -3.46 -1.81
CA ILE A 72 -13.66 -2.53 -2.92
C ILE A 72 -12.49 -1.62 -2.57
N ALA A 73 -12.41 -1.07 -1.35
CA ALA A 73 -11.30 -0.22 -0.93
C ALA A 73 -9.94 -0.92 -1.05
N THR A 74 -9.89 -2.21 -0.67
CA THR A 74 -8.68 -3.03 -0.79
C THR A 74 -8.35 -3.33 -2.25
N SER A 75 -9.34 -3.69 -3.07
CA SER A 75 -9.15 -3.93 -4.49
C SER A 75 -8.70 -2.66 -5.24
N MET A 76 -9.25 -1.49 -4.89
CA MET A 76 -8.86 -0.21 -5.47
C MET A 76 -7.43 0.16 -5.12
N TYR A 77 -6.97 -0.12 -3.90
CA TYR A 77 -5.57 0.04 -3.52
C TYR A 77 -4.65 -0.82 -4.40
N LEU A 78 -4.97 -2.11 -4.58
CA LEU A 78 -4.21 -3.02 -5.44
C LEU A 78 -4.24 -2.60 -6.91
N PHE A 79 -5.38 -2.13 -7.39
CA PHE A 79 -5.54 -1.63 -8.75
C PHE A 79 -4.71 -0.36 -8.99
N GLY A 80 -4.73 0.58 -8.03
CA GLY A 80 -3.87 1.76 -8.05
C GLY A 80 -2.39 1.38 -8.08
N ASN A 81 -1.98 0.38 -7.31
CA ASN A 81 -0.62 -0.15 -7.32
C ASN A 81 -0.23 -0.75 -8.69
N MET A 82 -1.13 -1.46 -9.35
CA MET A 82 -0.89 -1.97 -10.71
C MET A 82 -0.64 -0.83 -11.70
N VAL A 83 -1.48 0.21 -11.67
CA VAL A 83 -1.36 1.38 -12.55
C VAL A 83 -0.08 2.17 -12.24
N GLY A 84 0.21 2.37 -10.96
CA GLY A 84 1.43 3.02 -10.47
C GLY A 84 2.69 2.28 -10.93
N ALA A 85 2.71 0.96 -10.85
CA ALA A 85 3.86 0.16 -11.26
C ALA A 85 4.17 0.34 -12.75
N CYS A 86 3.15 0.39 -13.61
CA CYS A 86 3.35 0.60 -15.04
C CYS A 86 3.80 2.04 -15.37
N THR A 87 3.21 3.04 -14.72
CA THR A 87 3.41 4.45 -15.06
C THR A 87 4.65 5.03 -14.39
N VAL A 88 4.80 4.81 -13.09
CA VAL A 88 5.87 5.40 -12.28
C VAL A 88 7.21 4.77 -12.59
N ALA A 89 7.26 3.49 -12.97
CA ALA A 89 8.49 2.87 -13.49
C ALA A 89 9.02 3.61 -14.72
N ARG A 90 8.14 3.94 -15.67
CA ARG A 90 8.54 4.69 -16.88
C ARG A 90 9.00 6.11 -16.56
N ILE A 91 8.38 6.76 -15.58
CA ILE A 91 8.78 8.09 -15.12
C ILE A 91 10.14 8.03 -14.38
N ALA A 92 10.40 6.96 -13.64
CA ALA A 92 11.66 6.73 -12.93
C ALA A 92 12.85 6.69 -13.89
N ASP A 93 12.66 6.08 -15.05
CA ASP A 93 13.68 5.97 -16.09
C ASP A 93 14.00 7.33 -16.76
N LEU A 94 13.05 8.28 -16.73
CA LEU A 94 13.19 9.60 -17.36
C LEU A 94 13.77 10.67 -16.42
N ILE A 95 13.28 10.73 -15.17
CA ILE A 95 13.64 11.76 -14.19
C ILE A 95 14.84 11.32 -13.33
N GLY A 96 15.14 10.02 -13.31
CA GLY A 96 16.14 9.43 -12.44
C GLY A 96 15.54 8.95 -11.12
N ARG A 97 16.11 7.87 -10.58
CA ARG A 97 15.52 7.07 -9.49
C ARG A 97 15.47 7.80 -8.13
N ARG A 98 16.46 8.64 -7.81
CA ARG A 98 16.61 9.29 -6.49
C ARG A 98 15.56 10.36 -6.17
N PRO A 99 15.35 11.40 -7.01
CA PRO A 99 14.35 12.44 -6.71
C PRO A 99 12.92 11.86 -6.70
N LEU A 100 12.66 10.88 -7.56
CA LEU A 100 11.37 10.22 -7.65
C LEU A 100 10.99 9.51 -6.35
N ILE A 101 11.92 8.77 -5.72
CA ILE A 101 11.68 8.08 -4.44
C ILE A 101 11.27 9.09 -3.36
N ILE A 102 11.98 10.22 -3.25
CA ILE A 102 11.70 11.23 -2.22
C ILE A 102 10.30 11.82 -2.39
N VAL A 103 9.93 12.17 -3.63
CA VAL A 103 8.61 12.75 -3.94
C VAL A 103 7.49 11.75 -3.64
N ASN A 104 7.66 10.47 -4.01
CA ASN A 104 6.64 9.45 -3.74
C ASN A 104 6.45 9.19 -2.25
N VAL A 105 7.55 9.07 -1.49
CA VAL A 105 7.47 8.87 -0.03
C VAL A 105 6.77 10.05 0.64
N PHE A 106 7.07 11.27 0.21
CA PHE A 106 6.40 12.47 0.72
C PHE A 106 4.90 12.46 0.41
N LEU A 107 4.52 12.19 -0.85
CA LEU A 107 3.12 12.13 -1.26
C LEU A 107 2.35 11.02 -0.52
N LEU A 108 2.95 9.84 -0.36
CA LEU A 108 2.37 8.74 0.42
C LEU A 108 2.07 9.16 1.86
N GLY A 109 2.99 9.87 2.51
CA GLY A 109 2.78 10.40 3.86
C GLY A 109 1.62 11.39 3.92
N VAL A 110 1.59 12.36 3.00
CA VAL A 110 0.52 13.37 2.92
C VAL A 110 -0.85 12.73 2.69
N ILE A 111 -0.94 11.80 1.73
CA ILE A 111 -2.20 11.09 1.43
C ILE A 111 -2.64 10.24 2.62
N GLY A 112 -1.71 9.61 3.34
CA GLY A 112 -1.99 8.88 4.57
C GLY A 112 -2.59 9.77 5.66
N CYS A 113 -2.05 10.97 5.87
CA CYS A 113 -2.61 11.95 6.80
C CYS A 113 -4.01 12.40 6.39
N ILE A 114 -4.24 12.65 5.10
CA ILE A 114 -5.56 13.04 4.57
C ILE A 114 -6.57 11.90 4.77
N SER A 115 -6.15 10.65 4.57
CA SER A 115 -6.99 9.47 4.76
C SER A 115 -7.48 9.30 6.20
N ALA A 116 -6.74 9.79 7.18
CA ALA A 116 -7.18 9.79 8.59
C ALA A 116 -8.32 10.78 8.88
N THR A 117 -8.55 11.75 7.99
CA THR A 117 -9.57 12.81 8.16
C THR A 117 -10.83 12.54 7.32
N SER A 118 -10.91 11.44 6.57
CA SER A 118 -12.05 11.23 5.66
C SER A 118 -13.32 10.85 6.42
N SER A 119 -14.40 11.63 6.25
CA SER A 119 -15.70 11.37 6.87
C SER A 119 -16.61 10.46 6.03
N SER A 120 -16.19 10.08 4.82
CA SER A 120 -16.97 9.28 3.87
C SER A 120 -16.15 8.13 3.30
N ILE A 121 -16.79 6.96 3.17
CA ILE A 121 -16.16 5.76 2.60
C ILE A 121 -15.73 5.95 1.14
N TYR A 122 -16.45 6.76 0.36
CA TYR A 122 -16.10 7.02 -1.03
C TYR A 122 -14.82 7.85 -1.16
N GLU A 123 -14.64 8.86 -0.31
CA GLU A 123 -13.40 9.64 -0.25
C GLU A 123 -12.24 8.74 0.17
N TYR A 124 -12.46 7.88 1.16
CA TYR A 124 -11.47 6.90 1.59
C TYR A 124 -11.02 5.96 0.46
N ILE A 125 -11.96 5.45 -0.34
CA ILE A 125 -11.65 4.57 -1.49
C ILE A 125 -10.79 5.30 -2.52
N VAL A 126 -11.12 6.56 -2.84
CA VAL A 126 -10.35 7.37 -3.79
C VAL A 126 -8.95 7.64 -3.26
N LEU A 127 -8.82 7.99 -1.98
CA LEU A 127 -7.53 8.22 -1.34
C LEU A 127 -6.68 6.94 -1.33
N ARG A 128 -7.28 5.77 -1.06
CA ARG A 128 -6.60 4.47 -1.17
C ARG A 128 -6.12 4.17 -2.59
N PHE A 129 -6.91 4.48 -3.61
CA PHE A 129 -6.48 4.32 -5.01
C PHE A 129 -5.26 5.19 -5.32
N VAL A 130 -5.31 6.47 -4.94
CA VAL A 130 -4.21 7.43 -5.14
C VAL A 130 -2.96 7.01 -4.35
N GLN A 131 -3.13 6.55 -3.11
CA GLN A 131 -2.05 6.01 -2.29
C GLN A 131 -1.41 4.77 -2.95
N GLY A 132 -2.22 3.92 -3.59
CA GLY A 132 -1.75 2.78 -4.37
C GLY A 132 -0.85 3.18 -5.54
N ILE A 133 -1.16 4.27 -6.25
CA ILE A 133 -0.36 4.73 -7.41
C ILE A 133 1.06 5.11 -7.02
N PHE A 134 1.26 5.74 -5.87
CA PHE A 134 2.58 6.21 -5.42
C PHE A 134 3.38 5.14 -4.65
N PHE A 135 2.74 4.04 -4.25
CA PHE A 135 3.38 2.95 -3.52
C PHE A 135 4.48 2.14 -4.26
N PRO A 136 4.37 1.81 -5.56
CA PRO A 136 5.27 0.86 -6.23
C PRO A 136 6.70 1.37 -6.47
N VAL A 137 7.06 2.55 -5.97
CA VAL A 137 8.39 3.14 -6.15
C VAL A 137 9.39 2.50 -5.21
N ARG A 138 10.03 1.43 -5.69
CA ARG A 138 11.17 0.77 -5.05
C ARG A 138 12.32 0.50 -6.01
#